data_AF-V4NLV6-F1
#
_entry.id   AF-V4NLV6-F1
#
_cell.length_a   1.000
_cell.length_b   1.000
_cell.length_c   1.000
_cell.angle_alpha   90.00
_cell.angle_beta   90.00
_cell.angle_gamma   90.00
#
_symmetry.space_group_name_H-M   'P 1'
#
loop_
_entity.id
_entity.type
_entity.pdbx_description
1 polymer ?
#
loop_
_entity_poly.entity_id
_entity_poly.type
_entity_poly.pdbx_seq_one_letter_code
_entity_poly.pdbx_strand_id
1 'polypeptide(L)'
;MVQIRRSAARVGRLVAFALIGGLVGLASACGKKSDPAPQTQAEPAPQPRPSVPLPARTPGLWELTITEEGSAEPPQVQQICIDAETDRRLGILGTDLSGDRCQKTVGKSGEGWDILAACDMGNGVSNEYSGAITGDYVTAYSMKLRSQTANVGAPQVNRVVNYTVAAKRNGHCTDGQAAGDVINAGVQFNLFDMAGMQRSGAASSDAPLHPGD
;
A
#
# COMPACT_ATOMS: atom_id res chain seq x y z
N MET A 1 -30.51 1.82 26.24
CA MET A 1 -30.83 2.94 27.16
C MET A 1 -29.91 4.11 26.83
N VAL A 2 -30.50 5.20 26.38
CA VAL A 2 -29.82 6.45 26.02
C VAL A 2 -29.63 7.28 27.30
N GLN A 3 -28.41 7.78 27.57
CA GLN A 3 -28.19 8.80 28.61
C GLN A 3 -27.45 9.99 28.00
N ILE A 4 -28.27 10.96 27.60
CA ILE A 4 -27.88 12.31 27.19
C ILE A 4 -27.78 13.15 28.47
N ARG A 5 -26.58 13.64 28.82
CA ARG A 5 -26.44 14.69 29.84
C ARG A 5 -26.41 16.06 29.13
N ARG A 6 -27.53 16.78 29.21
CA ARG A 6 -27.64 18.21 28.93
C ARG A 6 -27.28 18.98 30.20
N SER A 7 -26.31 19.88 30.13
CA SER A 7 -26.09 20.89 31.17
C SER A 7 -26.55 22.24 30.65
N ALA A 8 -27.51 22.83 31.36
CA ALA A 8 -28.12 24.11 31.06
C ALA A 8 -27.45 25.25 31.85
N ALA A 9 -27.42 26.41 31.20
CA ALA A 9 -27.65 27.75 31.71
C ALA A 9 -26.67 28.36 32.75
N ARG A 10 -26.02 29.45 32.32
CA ARG A 10 -25.97 30.68 33.13
C ARG A 10 -26.36 31.90 32.28
N VAL A 11 -27.57 32.38 32.61
CA VAL A 11 -28.02 33.78 32.61
C VAL A 11 -26.93 34.65 33.25
N GLY A 12 -26.61 35.88 32.89
CA GLY A 12 -27.15 36.88 31.98
C GLY A 12 -26.59 38.24 32.43
N ARG A 13 -26.50 39.23 31.53
CA ARG A 13 -26.71 40.67 31.81
C ARG A 13 -26.48 41.49 30.55
N LEU A 14 -27.56 42.05 30.04
CA LEU A 14 -27.54 43.21 29.15
C LEU A 14 -27.03 44.43 29.93
N VAL A 15 -26.12 45.19 29.33
CA VAL A 15 -25.95 46.63 29.59
C VAL A 15 -25.79 47.30 28.24
N ALA A 16 -26.72 48.18 27.90
CA ALA A 16 -26.70 49.04 26.73
C ALA A 16 -26.41 50.48 27.18
N PHE A 17 -25.41 51.13 26.59
CA PHE A 17 -25.20 52.59 26.55
C PHE A 17 -24.33 52.89 25.33
N ALA A 18 -24.88 53.45 24.25
CA ALA A 18 -25.04 54.89 23.97
C ALA A 18 -23.86 55.47 23.17
N LEU A 19 -24.20 56.00 21.99
CA LEU A 19 -23.34 56.68 21.01
C LEU A 19 -22.75 57.98 21.55
N ILE A 20 -21.44 58.20 21.32
CA ILE A 20 -20.84 59.55 21.21
C ILE A 20 -19.77 59.49 20.11
N GLY A 21 -19.87 60.38 19.13
CA GLY A 21 -18.88 60.56 18.07
C GLY A 21 -17.76 61.55 18.43
N GLY A 22 -16.73 61.61 17.58
CA GLY A 22 -15.90 62.81 17.42
C GLY A 22 -14.38 62.63 17.59
N LEU A 23 -13.69 62.83 16.45
CA LEU A 23 -12.39 63.50 16.25
C LEU A 23 -11.05 62.94 16.80
N VAL A 24 -10.22 62.53 15.84
CA VAL A 24 -8.83 62.94 15.56
C VAL A 24 -7.82 62.93 16.73
N GLY A 25 -6.88 61.99 16.65
CA GLY A 25 -5.59 62.04 17.32
C GLY A 25 -4.54 61.27 16.52
N LEU A 26 -3.76 61.99 15.71
CA LEU A 26 -2.53 61.51 15.09
C LEU A 26 -1.47 61.35 16.19
N ALA A 27 -1.04 60.13 16.46
CA ALA A 27 0.19 59.85 17.21
C ALA A 27 0.92 58.68 16.54
N SER A 28 1.98 59.04 15.82
CA SER A 28 2.94 58.15 15.20
C SER A 28 3.65 57.30 16.25
N ALA A 29 3.42 56.00 16.26
CA ALA A 29 4.27 55.02 16.91
C ALA A 29 4.52 53.86 15.94
N CYS A 30 5.79 53.69 15.60
CA CYS A 30 6.29 52.63 14.74
C CYS A 30 5.92 51.24 15.28
N GLY A 31 5.02 50.56 14.60
CA GLY A 31 4.82 49.11 14.70
C GLY A 31 4.45 48.60 13.32
N LYS A 32 5.35 47.88 12.67
CA LYS A 32 5.06 47.11 11.45
C LYS A 32 3.82 46.25 11.74
N LYS A 33 2.68 46.56 11.14
CA LYS A 33 1.56 45.63 11.01
C LYS A 33 2.06 44.52 10.10
N SER A 34 2.36 43.37 10.68
CA SER A 34 2.46 42.13 9.94
C SER A 34 1.07 41.81 9.40
N ASP A 35 0.94 41.73 8.08
CA ASP A 35 -0.21 41.10 7.45
C ASP A 35 -0.36 39.67 8.01
N PRO A 36 -1.57 39.20 8.33
CA PRO A 36 -1.79 37.79 8.59
C PRO A 36 -1.39 37.00 7.34
N ALA A 37 -0.45 36.07 7.49
CA ALA A 37 -0.11 35.12 6.44
C ALA A 37 -1.39 34.43 5.94
N PRO A 38 -1.49 34.13 4.63
CA PRO A 38 -2.57 33.29 4.11
C PRO A 38 -2.66 32.03 4.95
N GLN A 39 -3.81 31.82 5.59
CA GLN A 39 -4.09 30.56 6.25
C GLN A 39 -4.07 29.50 5.16
N THR A 40 -3.05 28.64 5.18
CA THR A 40 -3.04 27.39 4.44
C THR A 40 -4.32 26.66 4.82
N GLN A 41 -5.34 26.73 3.96
CA GLN A 41 -6.52 25.90 4.09
C GLN A 41 -6.02 24.47 4.10
N ALA A 42 -6.23 23.76 5.20
CA ALA A 42 -5.94 22.34 5.27
C ALA A 42 -6.66 21.69 4.09
N GLU A 43 -5.88 21.10 3.18
CA GLU A 43 -6.42 20.41 2.03
C GLU A 43 -7.40 19.34 2.56
N PRO A 44 -8.65 19.29 2.04
CA PRO A 44 -9.63 18.33 2.50
C PRO A 44 -9.02 16.92 2.47
N ALA A 45 -9.11 16.19 3.59
CA ALA A 45 -8.66 14.81 3.64
C ALA A 45 -9.29 14.05 2.45
N PRO A 46 -8.49 13.32 1.64
CA PRO A 46 -8.99 12.69 0.44
C PRO A 46 -10.18 11.79 0.78
N GLN A 47 -11.32 12.04 0.14
CA GLN A 47 -12.49 11.17 0.27
C GLN A 47 -12.16 9.79 -0.30
N PRO A 48 -12.63 8.69 0.32
CA PRO A 48 -12.37 7.34 -0.18
C PRO A 48 -12.97 7.20 -1.58
N ARG A 49 -12.10 7.12 -2.58
CA ARG A 49 -12.50 6.83 -3.96
C ARG A 49 -12.84 5.34 -4.06
N PRO A 50 -13.91 4.97 -4.79
CA PRO A 50 -14.18 3.57 -5.08
C PRO A 50 -12.95 2.92 -5.73
N SER A 51 -12.52 1.78 -5.20
CA SER A 51 -11.37 1.06 -5.76
C SER A 51 -11.72 0.54 -7.16
N VAL A 52 -10.81 0.72 -8.11
CA VAL A 52 -10.89 0.08 -9.43
C VAL A 52 -10.15 -1.26 -9.42
N PRO A 53 -10.51 -2.23 -10.27
CA PRO A 53 -9.66 -3.41 -10.46
C PRO A 53 -8.37 -3.02 -11.18
N LEU A 54 -7.25 -3.65 -10.79
CA LEU A 54 -6.05 -3.66 -11.64
C LEU A 54 -6.30 -4.61 -12.83
N PRO A 55 -5.69 -4.34 -14.00
CA PRO A 55 -5.66 -5.31 -15.08
C PRO A 55 -5.02 -6.62 -14.62
N ALA A 56 -5.51 -7.74 -15.15
CA ALA A 56 -4.85 -9.03 -14.94
C ALA A 56 -3.53 -9.09 -15.74
N ARG A 57 -2.51 -9.74 -15.18
CA ARG A 57 -1.27 -10.00 -15.90
C ARG A 57 -1.49 -11.08 -16.96
N THR A 58 -0.90 -10.90 -18.13
CA THR A 58 -0.89 -11.98 -19.14
C THR A 58 -0.15 -13.19 -18.58
N PRO A 59 -0.74 -14.41 -18.61
CA PRO A 59 -0.07 -15.62 -18.17
C PRO A 59 1.28 -15.87 -18.88
N GLY A 60 2.26 -16.38 -18.15
CA GLY A 60 3.58 -16.69 -18.68
C GLY A 60 4.71 -16.41 -17.70
N LEU A 61 5.94 -16.43 -18.22
CA LEU A 61 7.15 -16.11 -17.46
C LEU A 61 7.29 -14.60 -17.31
N TRP A 62 7.36 -14.13 -16.08
CA TRP A 62 7.63 -12.74 -15.74
C TRP A 62 8.96 -12.62 -15.01
N GLU A 63 9.80 -11.71 -15.46
CA GLU A 63 11.01 -11.31 -14.76
C GLU A 63 10.73 -10.03 -13.97
N LEU A 64 11.07 -10.05 -12.68
CA LEU A 64 10.94 -8.91 -11.78
C LEU A 64 12.33 -8.52 -11.30
N THR A 65 12.68 -7.25 -11.52
CA THR A 65 13.86 -6.59 -10.96
C THR A 65 13.40 -5.67 -9.84
N ILE A 66 13.75 -6.00 -8.61
CA ILE A 66 13.39 -5.27 -7.40
C ILE A 66 14.61 -4.54 -6.86
N THR A 67 14.50 -3.24 -6.67
CA THR A 67 15.55 -2.39 -6.12
C THR A 67 15.03 -1.66 -4.89
N GLU A 68 15.72 -1.78 -3.76
CA GLU A 68 15.49 -0.94 -2.58
C GLU A 68 16.26 0.38 -2.72
N GLU A 69 15.55 1.51 -2.71
CA GLU A 69 16.18 2.82 -2.86
C GLU A 69 17.13 3.12 -1.70
N GLY A 70 18.35 3.55 -2.03
CA GLY A 70 19.39 3.84 -1.03
C GLY A 70 20.13 2.62 -0.49
N SER A 71 19.78 1.41 -0.94
CA SER A 71 20.57 0.20 -0.65
C SER A 71 21.84 0.15 -1.49
N ALA A 72 22.92 -0.38 -0.91
CA ALA A 72 24.15 -0.70 -1.62
C ALA A 72 24.11 -2.10 -2.28
N GLU A 73 23.10 -2.90 -1.94
CA GLU A 73 22.91 -4.24 -2.49
C GLU A 73 22.48 -4.18 -3.97
N PRO A 74 22.90 -5.15 -4.80
CA PRO A 74 22.46 -5.23 -6.18
C PRO A 74 20.94 -5.50 -6.25
N PRO A 75 20.26 -5.06 -7.34
CA PRO A 75 18.87 -5.39 -7.56
C PRO A 75 18.62 -6.89 -7.51
N GLN A 76 17.54 -7.28 -6.84
CA GLN A 76 17.09 -8.67 -6.82
C GLN A 76 16.34 -8.98 -8.12
N VAL A 77 16.85 -9.92 -8.90
CA VAL A 77 16.20 -10.39 -10.13
C VAL A 77 15.64 -11.78 -9.89
N GLN A 78 14.36 -11.95 -10.17
CA GLN A 78 13.70 -13.24 -10.11
C GLN A 78 12.78 -13.44 -11.29
N GLN A 79 12.53 -14.69 -11.63
CA GLN A 79 11.58 -15.08 -12.66
C GLN A 79 10.45 -15.89 -12.03
N ILE A 80 9.22 -15.56 -12.39
CA ILE A 80 8.02 -16.21 -11.87
C ILE A 80 7.12 -16.67 -13.01
N CYS A 81 6.69 -17.93 -12.95
CA CYS A 81 5.65 -18.45 -13.84
C CYS A 81 4.28 -18.10 -13.29
N ILE A 82 3.53 -17.26 -14.02
CA ILE A 82 2.23 -16.75 -13.62
C ILE A 82 1.14 -17.34 -14.50
N ASP A 83 0.09 -17.88 -13.88
CA ASP A 83 -1.20 -18.11 -14.51
C ASP A 83 -2.28 -17.24 -13.84
N ALA A 84 -3.54 -17.38 -14.26
CA ALA A 84 -4.63 -16.56 -13.74
C ALA A 84 -4.87 -16.75 -12.23
N GLU A 85 -4.63 -17.96 -11.70
CA GLU A 85 -4.76 -18.19 -10.26
C GLU A 85 -3.60 -17.59 -9.48
N THR A 86 -2.36 -17.85 -9.92
CA THR A 86 -1.18 -17.23 -9.32
C THR A 86 -1.35 -15.71 -9.32
N ASP A 87 -1.69 -15.09 -10.45
CA ASP A 87 -1.85 -13.64 -10.57
C ASP A 87 -2.83 -13.04 -9.55
N ARG A 88 -4.01 -13.65 -9.41
CA ARG A 88 -5.06 -13.21 -8.50
C ARG A 88 -4.62 -13.26 -7.03
N ARG A 89 -3.78 -14.23 -6.66
CA ARG A 89 -3.35 -14.47 -5.28
C ARG A 89 -2.03 -13.78 -4.93
N LEU A 90 -1.26 -13.38 -5.94
CA LEU A 90 0.02 -12.73 -5.75
C LEU A 90 -0.11 -11.42 -4.95
N GLY A 91 0.86 -11.20 -4.07
CA GLY A 91 1.02 -9.96 -3.31
C GLY A 91 1.46 -8.77 -4.15
N ILE A 92 1.69 -7.64 -3.47
CA ILE A 92 2.03 -6.35 -4.10
C ILE A 92 3.32 -6.43 -4.91
N LEU A 93 4.36 -7.07 -4.37
CA LEU A 93 5.64 -7.23 -5.05
C LEU A 93 5.64 -8.39 -6.07
N GLY A 94 4.59 -9.20 -6.11
CA GLY A 94 4.43 -10.26 -7.12
C GLY A 94 5.25 -11.52 -6.87
N THR A 95 5.76 -11.73 -5.66
CA THR A 95 6.68 -12.82 -5.31
C THR A 95 6.19 -13.70 -4.17
N ASP A 96 5.02 -13.41 -3.61
CA ASP A 96 4.39 -14.17 -2.54
C ASP A 96 2.88 -14.20 -2.77
N LEU A 97 2.14 -14.99 -2.00
CA LEU A 97 0.68 -15.09 -2.07
C LEU A 97 -0.02 -14.18 -1.05
N SER A 98 0.59 -13.06 -0.67
CA SER A 98 0.00 -12.13 0.31
C SER A 98 -1.21 -11.36 -0.23
N GLY A 99 -1.55 -11.49 -1.53
CA GLY A 99 -2.68 -10.79 -2.14
C GLY A 99 -4.00 -11.00 -1.38
N ASP A 100 -4.23 -12.21 -0.86
CA ASP A 100 -5.42 -12.54 -0.07
C ASP A 100 -5.41 -11.95 1.35
N ARG A 101 -4.26 -11.51 1.85
CA ARG A 101 -4.06 -10.91 3.19
C ARG A 101 -3.94 -9.39 3.17
N CYS A 102 -4.04 -8.78 2.00
CA CYS A 102 -3.92 -7.34 1.82
C CYS A 102 -5.28 -6.71 1.52
N GLN A 103 -5.69 -5.74 2.35
CA GLN A 103 -6.77 -4.82 2.00
C GLN A 103 -6.22 -3.76 1.05
N LYS A 104 -6.54 -3.89 -0.23
CA LYS A 104 -6.00 -3.06 -1.31
C LYS A 104 -7.05 -2.08 -1.85
N THR A 105 -6.66 -0.82 -1.99
CA THR A 105 -7.39 0.20 -2.75
C THR A 105 -6.54 0.64 -3.92
N VAL A 106 -7.15 0.67 -5.10
CA VAL A 106 -6.50 1.10 -6.34
C VAL A 106 -7.30 2.25 -6.93
N GLY A 107 -6.62 3.33 -7.30
CA GLY A 107 -7.20 4.47 -7.99
C GLY A 107 -6.56 4.64 -9.36
N LYS A 108 -7.34 5.03 -10.38
CA LYS A 108 -6.76 5.48 -11.65
C LYS A 108 -5.97 6.77 -11.45
N SER A 109 -4.78 6.86 -12.02
CA SER A 109 -3.88 8.02 -11.89
C SER A 109 -3.10 8.22 -13.19
N GLY A 110 -3.49 9.21 -13.99
CA GLY A 110 -2.95 9.40 -15.35
C GLY A 110 -3.12 8.14 -16.20
N GLU A 111 -2.02 7.67 -16.80
CA GLU A 111 -1.97 6.43 -17.57
C GLU A 111 -1.82 5.16 -16.71
N GLY A 112 -1.60 5.34 -15.41
CA GLY A 112 -1.35 4.26 -14.46
C GLY A 112 -2.40 4.16 -13.36
N TRP A 113 -1.94 3.67 -12.21
CA TRP A 113 -2.76 3.48 -11.02
C TRP A 113 -1.96 3.84 -9.77
N ASP A 114 -2.62 4.48 -8.82
CA ASP A 114 -2.12 4.58 -7.45
C ASP A 114 -2.66 3.40 -6.64
N ILE A 115 -1.84 2.88 -5.75
CA ILE A 115 -2.16 1.76 -4.88
C ILE A 115 -1.92 2.14 -3.42
N LEU A 116 -2.86 1.76 -2.57
CA LEU A 116 -2.69 1.68 -1.13
C LEU A 116 -3.04 0.25 -0.71
N ALA A 117 -2.22 -0.36 0.14
CA ALA A 117 -2.51 -1.67 0.69
C ALA A 117 -2.09 -1.76 2.15
N ALA A 118 -2.96 -2.34 2.99
CA ALA A 118 -2.62 -2.75 4.34
C ALA A 118 -2.65 -4.28 4.40
N CYS A 119 -1.51 -4.90 4.68
CA CYS A 119 -1.32 -6.34 4.66
C CYS A 119 -1.10 -6.88 6.07
N ASP A 120 -1.88 -7.89 6.44
CA ASP A 120 -1.65 -8.70 7.63
C ASP A 120 -0.65 -9.81 7.30
N MET A 121 0.56 -9.69 7.84
CA MET A 121 1.62 -10.68 7.61
C MET A 121 1.54 -11.85 8.60
N GLY A 122 0.55 -11.86 9.50
CA GLY A 122 0.38 -12.82 10.58
C GLY A 122 1.17 -12.45 11.82
N ASN A 123 0.84 -13.08 12.95
CA ASN A 123 1.53 -12.90 14.24
C ASN A 123 1.61 -11.43 14.72
N GLY A 124 0.64 -10.59 14.33
CA GLY A 124 0.59 -9.16 14.66
C GLY A 124 1.50 -8.28 13.80
N VAL A 125 2.26 -8.86 12.87
CA VAL A 125 3.10 -8.12 11.92
C VAL A 125 2.22 -7.49 10.85
N SER A 126 2.41 -6.19 10.61
CA SER A 126 1.70 -5.45 9.57
C SER A 126 2.67 -4.87 8.56
N ASN A 127 2.25 -4.83 7.30
CA ASN A 127 2.97 -4.13 6.25
C ASN A 127 2.03 -3.24 5.45
N GLU A 128 2.35 -1.95 5.37
CA GLU A 128 1.60 -0.97 4.59
C GLU A 128 2.37 -0.62 3.32
N TYR A 129 1.67 -0.65 2.18
CA TYR A 129 2.20 -0.22 0.90
C TYR A 129 1.45 1.01 0.40
N SER A 130 2.18 1.95 -0.17
CA SER A 130 1.61 3.06 -0.95
C SER A 130 2.48 3.32 -2.17
N GLY A 131 1.89 3.56 -3.33
CA GLY A 131 2.70 3.89 -4.49
C GLY A 131 1.94 4.00 -5.79
N ALA A 132 2.69 3.97 -6.88
CA ALA A 132 2.18 4.10 -8.23
C ALA A 132 2.65 2.93 -9.10
N ILE A 133 1.79 2.57 -10.04
CA ILE A 133 1.97 1.48 -10.99
C ILE A 133 1.75 2.07 -12.39
N THR A 134 2.66 1.78 -13.32
CA THR A 134 2.55 2.16 -14.73
C THR A 134 2.80 0.95 -15.64
N GLY A 135 2.34 1.02 -16.90
CA GLY A 135 2.48 -0.05 -17.88
C GLY A 135 1.16 -0.76 -18.19
N ASP A 136 1.23 -1.89 -18.88
CA ASP A 136 0.08 -2.52 -19.52
C ASP A 136 -0.34 -3.86 -18.87
N TYR A 137 0.50 -4.44 -18.00
CA TYR A 137 0.31 -5.78 -17.41
C TYR A 137 0.27 -6.92 -18.46
N VAL A 138 0.49 -6.61 -19.73
CA VAL A 138 0.50 -7.55 -20.85
C VAL A 138 1.93 -7.91 -21.23
N THR A 139 2.78 -6.90 -21.32
CA THR A 139 4.18 -7.00 -21.76
C THR A 139 5.15 -6.55 -20.67
N ALA A 140 4.82 -5.47 -19.96
CA ALA A 140 5.64 -4.92 -18.90
C ALA A 140 4.84 -4.00 -17.97
N TYR A 141 5.31 -3.86 -16.74
CA TYR A 141 4.85 -2.84 -15.82
C TYR A 141 5.99 -2.38 -14.90
N SER A 142 5.80 -1.22 -14.28
CA SER A 142 6.72 -0.71 -13.28
C SER A 142 5.96 -0.24 -12.06
N MET A 143 6.58 -0.36 -10.89
CA MET A 143 6.04 0.08 -9.62
C MET A 143 7.06 0.96 -8.90
N LYS A 144 6.57 2.04 -8.30
CA LYS A 144 7.30 2.79 -7.27
C LYS A 144 6.48 2.68 -5.99
N LEU A 145 7.04 2.04 -4.98
CA LEU A 145 6.32 1.68 -3.76
C LEU A 145 7.09 2.21 -2.56
N ARG A 146 6.37 2.75 -1.60
CA ARG A 146 6.79 2.85 -0.22
C ARG A 146 6.20 1.66 0.53
N SER A 147 7.00 0.98 1.34
CA SER A 147 6.58 -0.09 2.25
C SER A 147 6.96 0.30 3.67
N GLN A 148 6.04 0.08 4.62
CA GLN A 148 6.26 0.30 6.04
C GLN A 148 5.94 -0.99 6.79
N THR A 149 6.98 -1.64 7.31
CA THR A 149 6.85 -2.83 8.15
C THR A 149 6.82 -2.43 9.61
N ALA A 150 5.91 -3.02 10.38
CA ALA A 150 5.78 -2.78 11.81
C ALA A 150 5.49 -4.07 12.60
N ASN A 151 5.69 -3.99 13.91
CA ASN A 151 5.37 -5.03 14.90
C ASN A 151 6.13 -6.36 14.74
N VAL A 152 7.26 -6.36 14.05
CA VAL A 152 8.22 -7.47 14.06
C VAL A 152 9.00 -7.43 15.37
N GLY A 153 9.19 -8.58 16.02
CA GLY A 153 9.96 -8.70 17.27
C GLY A 153 11.45 -8.31 17.15
N ALA A 154 11.93 -8.10 15.93
CA ALA A 154 13.26 -7.62 15.58
C ALA A 154 13.18 -6.14 15.14
N PRO A 155 13.51 -5.16 16.03
CA PRO A 155 13.27 -3.74 15.77
C PRO A 155 13.88 -3.19 14.49
N GLN A 156 15.02 -3.74 14.05
CA GLN A 156 15.70 -3.36 12.82
C GLN A 156 14.89 -3.64 11.54
N VAL A 157 13.91 -4.54 11.62
CA VAL A 157 13.02 -4.89 10.51
C VAL A 157 11.82 -3.94 10.45
N ASN A 158 11.47 -3.29 11.56
CA ASN A 158 10.40 -2.29 11.63
C ASN A 158 10.87 -0.98 11.01
N ARG A 159 10.86 -0.92 9.68
CA ARG A 159 11.37 0.21 8.92
C ARG A 159 10.46 0.57 7.76
N VAL A 160 10.77 1.73 7.21
CA VAL A 160 10.21 2.24 5.97
C VAL A 160 11.24 2.09 4.88
N VAL A 161 10.83 1.60 3.73
CA VAL A 161 11.67 1.41 2.55
C VAL A 161 10.92 1.84 1.31
N ASN A 162 11.64 2.34 0.31
CA ASN A 162 11.07 2.56 -1.01
C ASN A 162 11.64 1.52 -1.97
N TYR A 163 10.78 0.95 -2.80
CA TYR A 163 11.11 -0.01 -3.83
C TYR A 163 10.79 0.57 -5.21
N THR A 164 11.70 0.33 -6.15
CA THR A 164 11.36 0.33 -7.57
C THR A 164 11.29 -1.11 -8.05
N VAL A 165 10.20 -1.46 -8.73
CA VAL A 165 10.03 -2.78 -9.35
C VAL A 165 9.85 -2.59 -10.84
N ALA A 166 10.68 -3.24 -11.65
CA ALA A 166 10.48 -3.36 -13.09
C ALA A 166 10.11 -4.80 -13.42
N ALA A 167 8.98 -4.99 -14.09
CA ALA A 167 8.48 -6.31 -14.45
C ALA A 167 8.32 -6.42 -15.97
N LYS A 168 8.79 -7.53 -16.52
CA LYS A 168 8.72 -7.83 -17.96
C LYS A 168 8.25 -9.25 -18.21
N ARG A 169 7.33 -9.44 -19.14
CA ARG A 169 6.92 -10.77 -19.61
C ARG A 169 7.91 -11.28 -20.65
N ASN A 170 8.52 -12.42 -20.36
CA ASN A 170 9.51 -13.08 -21.23
C ASN A 170 8.91 -14.19 -22.11
N GLY A 171 7.59 -14.38 -22.07
CA GLY A 171 6.87 -15.33 -22.92
C GLY A 171 6.14 -16.38 -22.10
N HIS A 172 6.11 -17.61 -22.60
CA HIS A 172 5.58 -18.75 -21.86
C HIS A 172 6.53 -19.13 -20.70
N CYS A 173 6.01 -19.84 -19.69
CA CYS A 173 6.85 -20.45 -18.68
C CYS A 173 7.81 -21.45 -19.33
N THR A 174 9.02 -21.61 -18.76
CA THR A 174 9.98 -22.56 -19.30
C THR A 174 9.53 -24.00 -19.06
N ASP A 175 10.04 -24.93 -19.87
CA ASP A 175 9.80 -26.36 -19.67
C ASP A 175 10.21 -26.78 -18.25
N GLY A 176 9.32 -27.53 -17.57
CA GLY A 176 9.53 -27.95 -16.18
C GLY A 176 9.17 -26.91 -15.12
N GLN A 177 8.77 -25.69 -15.50
CA GLN A 177 8.30 -24.68 -14.55
C GLN A 177 6.77 -24.73 -14.41
N ALA A 178 6.29 -25.00 -13.21
CA ALA A 178 4.87 -24.96 -12.86
C ALA A 178 4.42 -23.53 -12.56
N ALA A 179 3.11 -23.27 -12.69
CA ALA A 179 2.54 -22.00 -12.25
C ALA A 179 2.78 -21.80 -10.74
N GLY A 180 3.25 -20.61 -10.37
CA GLY A 180 3.68 -20.30 -9.01
C GLY A 180 5.15 -20.62 -8.73
N ASP A 181 5.88 -21.23 -9.64
CA ASP A 181 7.32 -21.39 -9.48
C ASP A 181 8.04 -20.06 -9.66
N VAL A 182 8.93 -19.77 -8.71
CA VAL A 182 9.86 -18.66 -8.71
C VAL A 182 11.28 -19.20 -8.80
N ILE A 183 12.08 -18.62 -9.68
CA ILE A 183 13.53 -18.81 -9.74
C ILE A 183 14.16 -17.51 -9.26
N ASN A 184 14.86 -17.57 -8.13
CA ASN A 184 15.57 -16.44 -7.55
C ASN A 184 17.01 -16.85 -7.25
N ALA A 185 17.99 -16.13 -7.81
CA ALA A 185 19.41 -16.46 -7.69
C ALA A 185 19.74 -17.95 -8.03
N GLY A 186 19.05 -18.53 -9.01
CA GLY A 186 19.24 -19.92 -9.44
C GLY A 186 18.56 -20.98 -8.57
N VAL A 187 17.88 -20.58 -7.49
CA VAL A 187 17.09 -21.46 -6.64
C VAL A 187 15.63 -21.40 -7.09
N GLN A 188 15.03 -22.57 -7.36
CA GLN A 188 13.62 -22.70 -7.69
C GLN A 188 12.81 -23.11 -6.45
N PHE A 189 11.64 -22.48 -6.28
CA PHE A 189 10.65 -22.83 -5.27
C PHE A 189 9.25 -22.47 -5.76
N ASN A 190 8.22 -23.13 -5.24
CA ASN A 190 6.83 -22.80 -5.55
C ASN A 190 6.18 -21.98 -4.43
N LEU A 191 5.47 -20.91 -4.79
CA LEU A 191 4.80 -20.03 -3.84
C LEU A 191 3.66 -20.70 -3.07
N PHE A 192 2.96 -21.65 -3.68
CA PHE A 192 1.87 -22.37 -3.05
C PHE A 192 2.41 -23.37 -2.03
N ASP A 193 3.46 -24.11 -2.39
CA ASP A 193 4.12 -25.06 -1.50
C ASP A 193 4.72 -24.36 -0.28
N MET A 194 5.45 -23.25 -0.49
CA MET A 194 6.02 -22.46 0.60
C MET A 194 4.97 -21.90 1.55
N ALA A 195 3.77 -21.62 1.04
CA ALA A 195 2.66 -21.14 1.85
C ALA A 195 1.81 -22.27 2.46
N GLY A 196 2.10 -23.54 2.14
CA GLY A 196 1.28 -24.68 2.54
C GLY A 196 -0.14 -24.62 1.99
N MET A 197 -0.34 -24.06 0.80
CA MET A 197 -1.65 -23.82 0.20
C MET A 197 -1.84 -24.65 -1.05
N GLN A 198 -3.01 -25.26 -1.18
CA GLN A 198 -3.36 -25.99 -2.40
C GLN A 198 -3.86 -25.03 -3.49
N ARG A 199 -3.47 -25.29 -4.74
CA ARG A 199 -4.03 -24.62 -5.91
C ARG A 199 -5.49 -25.06 -6.15
N SER A 200 -6.29 -24.16 -6.69
CA SER A 200 -7.67 -24.45 -7.06
C SER A 200 -7.70 -25.53 -8.15
N GLY A 201 -8.43 -26.62 -7.89
CA GLY A 201 -8.54 -27.74 -8.84
C GLY A 201 -7.37 -28.72 -8.83
N ALA A 202 -6.34 -28.51 -8.01
CA ALA A 202 -5.41 -29.59 -7.69
C ALA A 202 -6.17 -30.60 -6.82
N ALA A 203 -6.57 -31.72 -7.42
CA ALA A 203 -7.21 -32.82 -6.70
C ALA A 203 -6.36 -33.12 -5.46
N SER A 204 -6.99 -33.04 -4.29
CA SER A 204 -6.38 -33.38 -3.02
C SER A 204 -6.02 -34.87 -3.04
N SER A 205 -4.81 -35.18 -3.52
CA SER A 205 -4.20 -36.49 -3.30
C SER A 205 -3.64 -36.50 -1.89
N ASP A 206 -4.46 -36.99 -0.97
CA ASP A 206 -4.08 -37.66 0.27
C ASP A 206 -2.90 -37.09 1.06
N ALA A 207 -3.23 -36.28 2.08
CA ALA A 207 -2.55 -36.44 3.36
C ALA A 207 -2.99 -37.80 3.95
N PRO A 208 -2.07 -38.64 4.46
CA PRO A 208 -1.33 -38.28 5.67
C PRO A 208 0.16 -38.65 5.59
N LEU A 209 1.04 -37.66 5.78
CA LEU A 209 2.38 -37.92 6.29
C LEU A 209 2.40 -37.62 7.78
N HIS A 210 1.84 -38.55 8.55
CA HIS A 210 2.38 -38.95 9.84
C HIS A 210 1.86 -40.34 10.21
N PRO A 211 2.68 -41.38 10.04
CA PRO A 211 2.60 -42.58 10.84
C PRO A 211 3.66 -42.51 11.96
N GLY A 212 3.20 -42.47 13.22
CA GLY A 212 3.92 -43.04 14.36
C GLY A 212 5.03 -42.22 15.02
N ASP A 213 4.88 -42.15 16.35
CA ASP A 213 5.86 -41.94 17.44
C ASP A 213 6.51 -40.57 17.66
#